data_AF-A0A6P5ACT0-F1
#
_entry.id   AF-A0A6P5ACT0-F1
#
_cell.length_a   1.000
_cell.length_b   1.000
_cell.length_c   1.000
_cell.angle_alpha   90.00
_cell.angle_beta   90.00
_cell.angle_gamma   90.00
#
_symmetry.space_group_name_H-M   'P 1'
#
loop_
_entity.id
_entity.type
_entity.pdbx_description
1 polymer ?
#
loop_
_entity_poly.entity_id
_entity_poly.type
_entity_poly.pdbx_seq_one_letter_code
_entity_poly.pdbx_strand_id
1 'polypeptide(L)'
;VVQPGSRLLDIGTGPTVYQLISASRFCTEIVCAEYAEANRAEVLKWIKGEPDAYDWNSSFQYVAGLEGDSSSWEARKLHLRDAIKAVIPCDVTKPDPLTPYEYEQFDVITSMKCLEVACPTRESYSAAVRSITRLLKPGGTLVMISVISESFHTIGGHKFFTLTVDESFIEEVLKAAGFNAIDIKTFPAPSLNQDSSIWDNNVSDFGGMAVVHARKL
;
A
#
# COMPACT_ATOMS: atom_id res chain seq x y z
N VAL A 1 -13.15 -10.42 9.09
CA VAL A 1 -12.05 -11.41 9.09
C VAL A 1 -11.81 -11.78 7.63
N VAL A 2 -10.60 -11.52 7.14
CA VAL A 2 -10.21 -11.90 5.77
C VAL A 2 -10.17 -13.43 5.70
N GLN A 3 -10.89 -14.01 4.77
CA GLN A 3 -11.00 -15.47 4.63
C GLN A 3 -9.89 -16.00 3.72
N PRO A 4 -9.41 -17.25 3.91
CA PRO A 4 -8.57 -17.90 2.92
C PRO A 4 -9.24 -17.89 1.53
N GLY A 5 -8.49 -17.52 0.50
CA GLY A 5 -9.00 -17.37 -0.87
C GLY A 5 -9.56 -15.99 -1.20
N SER A 6 -9.42 -15.00 -0.31
CA SER A 6 -9.88 -13.63 -0.56
C SER A 6 -9.17 -12.99 -1.77
N ARG A 7 -9.87 -12.11 -2.48
CA ARG A 7 -9.33 -11.30 -3.57
C ARG A 7 -8.86 -9.96 -3.02
N LEU A 8 -7.62 -9.58 -3.33
CA LEU A 8 -7.00 -8.34 -2.87
C LEU A 8 -6.62 -7.44 -4.04
N LEU A 9 -6.92 -6.15 -3.90
CA LEU A 9 -6.42 -5.09 -4.77
C LEU A 9 -5.46 -4.20 -4.00
N ASP A 10 -4.21 -4.13 -4.45
CA ASP A 10 -3.20 -3.23 -3.91
C ASP A 10 -3.13 -1.96 -4.76
N ILE A 11 -3.53 -0.83 -4.18
CA ILE A 11 -3.57 0.47 -4.85
C ILE A 11 -2.25 1.21 -4.57
N GLY A 12 -1.58 1.62 -5.65
CA GLY A 12 -0.29 2.29 -5.58
C GLY A 12 0.81 1.37 -5.07
N THR A 13 0.91 0.17 -5.65
CA THR A 13 1.90 -0.86 -5.26
C THR A 13 3.33 -0.33 -5.24
N GLY A 14 3.65 0.68 -6.06
CA GLY A 14 5.02 1.12 -6.28
C GLY A 14 5.90 0.00 -6.84
N PRO A 15 7.23 0.10 -6.72
CA PRO A 15 8.16 -0.95 -7.09
C PRO A 15 8.35 -1.98 -5.95
N THR A 16 7.36 -2.16 -5.06
CA THR A 16 7.54 -2.92 -3.80
C THR A 16 6.57 -4.08 -3.65
N VAL A 17 6.98 -5.11 -2.89
CA VAL A 17 6.14 -6.29 -2.62
C VAL A 17 5.99 -6.62 -1.13
N TYR A 18 6.72 -5.92 -0.24
CA TYR A 18 6.75 -6.26 1.19
C TYR A 18 5.38 -6.12 1.85
N GLN A 19 4.55 -5.18 1.38
CA GLN A 19 3.21 -4.93 1.89
C GLN A 19 2.25 -6.11 1.65
N LEU A 20 2.59 -7.00 0.72
CA LEU A 20 1.76 -8.14 0.32
C LEU A 20 2.18 -9.47 0.99
N ILE A 21 3.33 -9.51 1.67
CA ILE A 21 3.91 -10.76 2.19
C ILE A 21 2.93 -11.45 3.15
N SER A 22 2.52 -10.77 4.23
CA SER A 22 1.56 -11.34 5.19
C SER A 22 0.17 -11.53 4.58
N ALA A 23 -0.27 -10.61 3.72
CA ALA A 23 -1.58 -10.69 3.07
C ALA A 23 -1.71 -11.94 2.19
N SER A 24 -0.63 -12.37 1.54
CA SER A 24 -0.61 -13.55 0.66
C SER A 24 -1.01 -14.85 1.37
N ARG A 25 -0.94 -14.92 2.70
CA ARG A 25 -1.43 -16.06 3.49
C ARG A 25 -2.92 -16.30 3.34
N PHE A 26 -3.67 -15.24 3.12
CA PHE A 26 -5.13 -15.25 3.08
C PHE A 26 -5.63 -14.92 1.68
N CYS A 27 -4.92 -14.06 0.96
CA CYS A 27 -5.29 -13.60 -0.37
C CYS A 27 -4.49 -14.35 -1.44
N THR A 28 -5.17 -15.20 -2.22
CA THR A 28 -4.54 -16.01 -3.28
C THR A 28 -4.77 -15.45 -4.68
N GLU A 29 -5.55 -14.38 -4.79
CA GLU A 29 -5.74 -13.59 -6.00
C GLU A 29 -5.46 -12.12 -5.68
N ILE A 30 -4.25 -11.67 -6.02
CA ILE A 30 -3.78 -10.30 -5.78
C ILE A 30 -3.66 -9.57 -7.12
N VAL A 31 -4.24 -8.38 -7.20
CA VAL A 31 -4.07 -7.43 -8.30
C VAL A 31 -3.26 -6.25 -7.79
N CYS A 32 -2.10 -6.00 -8.39
CA CYS A 32 -1.28 -4.84 -8.11
C CYS A 32 -1.63 -3.72 -9.10
N ALA A 33 -2.11 -2.59 -8.61
CA ALA A 33 -2.53 -1.45 -9.41
C ALA A 33 -1.57 -0.27 -9.14
N GLU A 34 -0.86 0.18 -10.17
CA GLU A 34 0.22 1.16 -10.01
C GLU A 34 0.28 2.12 -11.21
N TYR A 35 0.41 3.43 -10.94
CA TYR A 35 0.37 4.48 -11.96
C TYR A 35 1.63 4.47 -12.86
N ALA A 36 2.82 4.42 -12.26
CA ALA A 36 4.06 4.54 -13.01
C ALA A 36 4.44 3.22 -13.69
N GLU A 37 4.67 3.27 -15.01
CA GLU A 37 5.09 2.09 -15.78
C GLU A 37 6.40 1.49 -15.29
N ALA A 38 7.36 2.33 -14.91
CA ALA A 38 8.63 1.89 -14.35
C ALA A 38 8.44 1.07 -13.06
N ASN A 39 7.54 1.49 -12.16
CA ASN A 39 7.24 0.75 -10.94
C ASN A 39 6.62 -0.62 -11.25
N ARG A 40 5.66 -0.67 -12.19
CA ARG A 40 5.06 -1.93 -12.66
C ARG A 40 6.11 -2.87 -13.24
N ALA A 41 7.06 -2.33 -14.02
CA ALA A 41 8.14 -3.13 -14.60
C ALA A 41 8.99 -3.79 -13.51
N GLU A 42 9.36 -3.08 -12.44
CA GLU A 42 10.15 -3.64 -11.34
C GLU A 42 9.40 -4.77 -10.59
N VAL A 43 8.10 -4.62 -10.36
CA VAL A 43 7.27 -5.69 -9.78
C VAL A 43 7.22 -6.91 -10.71
N LEU A 44 7.04 -6.69 -12.02
CA LEU A 44 7.01 -7.77 -13.01
C LEU A 44 8.35 -8.51 -13.12
N LYS A 45 9.48 -7.81 -13.08
CA LYS A 45 10.82 -8.43 -13.02
C LYS A 45 10.95 -9.34 -11.82
N TRP A 46 10.52 -8.87 -10.64
CA TRP A 46 10.57 -9.66 -9.42
C TRP A 46 9.67 -10.90 -9.45
N ILE A 47 8.47 -10.78 -10.03
CA ILE A 47 7.54 -11.91 -10.23
C ILE A 47 8.18 -12.98 -11.13
N LYS A 48 8.80 -12.57 -12.24
CA LYS A 48 9.48 -13.47 -13.19
C LYS A 48 10.78 -14.07 -12.66
N GLY A 49 11.28 -13.57 -11.53
CA GLY A 49 12.56 -14.01 -10.96
C GLY A 49 13.76 -13.60 -11.82
N GLU A 50 13.69 -12.43 -12.47
CA GLU A 50 14.80 -11.91 -13.27
C GLU A 50 16.03 -11.65 -12.39
N PRO A 51 17.28 -11.90 -12.87
CA PRO A 51 18.49 -11.77 -12.06
C PRO A 51 18.78 -10.37 -11.52
N ASP A 52 18.28 -9.33 -12.20
CA ASP A 52 18.44 -7.91 -11.81
C ASP A 52 17.27 -7.38 -10.98
N ALA A 53 16.25 -8.20 -10.67
CA ALA A 53 15.16 -7.80 -9.81
C ALA A 53 15.64 -7.51 -8.38
N TYR A 54 15.04 -6.52 -7.72
CA TYR A 54 15.38 -6.17 -6.35
C TYR A 54 15.28 -7.38 -5.39
N ASP A 55 16.29 -7.57 -4.55
CA ASP A 55 16.32 -8.65 -3.59
C ASP A 55 15.48 -8.33 -2.34
N TRP A 56 14.29 -8.90 -2.28
CA TRP A 56 13.37 -8.79 -1.13
C TRP A 56 13.60 -9.85 -0.03
N ASN A 57 14.61 -10.71 -0.11
CA ASN A 57 14.82 -11.84 0.81
C ASN A 57 14.81 -11.43 2.28
N SER A 58 15.46 -10.31 2.63
CA SER A 58 15.50 -9.81 4.01
C SER A 58 14.11 -9.45 4.55
N SER A 59 13.24 -8.89 3.71
CA SER A 59 11.84 -8.61 4.07
C SER A 59 11.05 -9.90 4.30
N PHE A 60 11.23 -10.91 3.46
CA PHE A 60 10.58 -12.22 3.66
C PHE A 60 11.05 -12.91 4.94
N GLN A 61 12.35 -12.91 5.21
CA GLN A 61 12.92 -13.47 6.44
C GLN A 61 12.39 -12.74 7.68
N TYR A 62 12.34 -11.42 7.63
CA TYR A 62 11.84 -10.60 8.73
C TYR A 62 10.35 -10.89 9.02
N VAL A 63 9.51 -10.87 7.98
CA VAL A 63 8.07 -11.16 8.13
C VAL A 63 7.83 -12.59 8.60
N ALA A 64 8.56 -13.58 8.04
CA ALA A 64 8.46 -14.97 8.46
C ALA A 64 8.83 -15.15 9.96
N GLY A 65 9.85 -14.43 10.43
CA GLY A 65 10.21 -14.40 11.86
C GLY A 65 9.14 -13.78 12.75
N LEU A 66 8.54 -12.66 12.32
CA LEU A 66 7.40 -12.04 13.03
C LEU A 66 6.17 -12.96 13.08
N GLU A 67 5.98 -13.77 12.04
CA GLU A 67 4.87 -14.73 11.94
C GLU A 67 5.13 -16.06 12.64
N GLY A 68 6.30 -16.22 13.28
CA GLY A 68 6.66 -17.38 14.09
C GLY A 68 7.19 -18.59 13.32
N ASP A 69 7.47 -18.45 12.02
CA ASP A 69 8.04 -19.51 11.19
C ASP A 69 9.09 -18.96 10.23
N SER A 70 10.27 -18.66 10.76
CA SER A 70 11.42 -18.15 10.01
C SER A 70 11.89 -19.09 8.89
N SER A 71 11.51 -20.37 8.90
CA SER A 71 11.90 -21.33 7.86
C SER A 71 11.04 -21.22 6.60
N SER A 72 9.85 -20.63 6.71
CA SER A 72 8.87 -20.58 5.62
C SER A 72 9.12 -19.50 4.55
N TRP A 73 10.15 -18.65 4.72
CA TRP A 73 10.29 -17.42 3.94
C TRP A 73 10.45 -17.67 2.43
N GLU A 74 11.18 -18.73 2.02
CA GLU A 74 11.34 -19.10 0.61
C GLU A 74 10.02 -19.56 -0.02
N ALA A 75 9.28 -20.40 0.72
CA ALA A 75 7.96 -20.86 0.29
C ALA A 75 6.97 -19.70 0.21
N ARG A 76 7.02 -18.75 1.17
CA ARG A 76 6.21 -17.53 1.16
C ARG A 76 6.54 -16.63 -0.04
N LYS A 77 7.82 -16.52 -0.42
CA LYS A 77 8.27 -15.78 -1.61
C LYS A 77 7.69 -16.36 -2.89
N LEU A 78 7.77 -17.67 -3.08
CA LEU A 78 7.19 -18.34 -4.24
C LEU A 78 5.66 -18.21 -4.24
N HIS A 79 5.03 -18.42 -3.10
CA HIS A 79 3.58 -18.28 -2.94
C HIS A 79 3.08 -16.87 -3.28
N LEU A 80 3.78 -15.81 -2.87
CA LEU A 80 3.38 -14.45 -3.23
C LEU A 80 3.47 -14.21 -4.74
N ARG A 81 4.52 -14.72 -5.41
CA ARG A 81 4.62 -14.62 -6.88
C ARG A 81 3.43 -15.28 -7.57
N ASP A 82 3.04 -16.47 -7.08
CA ASP A 82 1.88 -17.19 -7.62
C ASP A 82 0.56 -16.48 -7.29
N ALA A 83 0.44 -15.85 -6.12
CA ALA A 83 -0.78 -15.16 -5.70
C ALA A 83 -1.05 -13.88 -6.51
N ILE A 84 0.00 -13.20 -6.98
CA ILE A 84 -0.15 -12.01 -7.85
C ILE A 84 -0.59 -12.46 -9.25
N LYS A 85 -1.82 -12.09 -9.62
CA LYS A 85 -2.43 -12.48 -10.90
C LYS A 85 -2.32 -11.40 -11.97
N ALA A 86 -2.19 -10.14 -11.57
CA ALA A 86 -2.07 -9.04 -12.50
C ALA A 86 -1.29 -7.87 -11.90
N VAL A 87 -0.55 -7.17 -12.76
CA VAL A 87 0.05 -5.86 -12.49
C VAL A 87 -0.48 -4.91 -13.56
N ILE A 88 -1.31 -3.94 -13.16
CA ILE A 88 -2.10 -3.09 -14.08
C ILE A 88 -1.83 -1.61 -13.84
N PRO A 89 -1.98 -0.75 -14.87
CA PRO A 89 -2.02 0.69 -14.64
C PRO A 89 -3.26 1.08 -13.83
N CYS A 90 -3.11 2.11 -12.99
CA CYS A 90 -4.26 2.77 -12.36
C CYS A 90 -4.01 4.26 -12.19
N ASP A 91 -5.08 5.05 -12.11
CA ASP A 91 -5.02 6.47 -11.74
C ASP A 91 -6.11 6.80 -10.72
N VAL A 92 -5.71 6.89 -9.44
CA VAL A 92 -6.62 7.15 -8.31
C VAL A 92 -7.25 8.54 -8.35
N THR A 93 -6.76 9.45 -9.19
CA THR A 93 -7.34 10.78 -9.38
C THR A 93 -8.55 10.76 -10.32
N LYS A 94 -8.81 9.63 -11.00
CA LYS A 94 -9.96 9.44 -11.88
C LYS A 94 -11.13 8.79 -11.15
N PRO A 95 -12.38 9.06 -11.58
CA PRO A 95 -13.57 8.42 -10.99
C PRO A 95 -13.58 6.90 -11.07
N ASP A 96 -12.96 6.33 -12.11
CA ASP A 96 -12.83 4.89 -12.34
C ASP A 96 -11.33 4.52 -12.48
N PRO A 97 -10.64 4.29 -11.34
CA PRO A 97 -9.18 4.24 -11.30
C PRO A 97 -8.53 3.11 -12.10
N LEU A 98 -9.27 2.05 -12.40
CA LEU A 98 -8.77 0.85 -13.06
C LEU A 98 -9.06 0.82 -14.57
N THR A 99 -9.63 1.87 -15.14
CA THR A 99 -9.95 1.93 -16.59
C THR A 99 -8.70 1.62 -17.44
N PRO A 100 -8.78 0.76 -18.49
CA PRO A 100 -9.97 0.12 -19.06
C PRO A 100 -10.30 -1.26 -18.48
N TYR A 101 -9.67 -1.67 -17.37
CA TYR A 101 -9.88 -2.97 -16.77
C TYR A 101 -11.17 -2.99 -15.93
N GLU A 102 -11.99 -4.01 -16.16
CA GLU A 102 -13.18 -4.29 -15.38
C GLU A 102 -12.89 -5.41 -14.39
N TYR A 103 -13.10 -5.14 -13.11
CA TYR A 103 -12.96 -6.11 -12.04
C TYR A 103 -14.26 -6.17 -11.23
N GLU A 104 -14.66 -7.37 -10.85
CA GLU A 104 -15.58 -7.54 -9.74
C GLU A 104 -14.94 -6.99 -8.45
N GLN A 105 -15.79 -6.57 -7.51
CA GLN A 105 -15.34 -6.04 -6.24
C GLN A 105 -14.41 -7.02 -5.49
N PHE A 106 -13.46 -6.44 -4.75
CA PHE A 106 -12.46 -7.14 -3.97
C PHE A 106 -12.92 -7.32 -2.51
N ASP A 107 -12.39 -8.34 -1.85
CA ASP A 107 -12.61 -8.59 -0.42
C ASP A 107 -11.73 -7.68 0.44
N VAL A 108 -10.53 -7.37 -0.07
CA VAL A 108 -9.53 -6.53 0.59
C VAL A 108 -9.00 -5.49 -0.39
N ILE A 109 -8.83 -4.26 0.08
CA ILE A 109 -8.00 -3.26 -0.57
C ILE A 109 -6.84 -2.91 0.34
N THR A 110 -5.63 -2.85 -0.21
CA THR A 110 -4.46 -2.27 0.44
C THR A 110 -4.04 -0.99 -0.27
N SER A 111 -3.48 -0.03 0.47
CA SER A 111 -2.88 1.18 -0.11
C SER A 111 -1.79 1.68 0.82
N MET A 112 -0.55 1.72 0.36
CA MET A 112 0.59 2.10 1.20
C MET A 112 1.34 3.29 0.60
N LYS A 113 1.32 4.42 1.31
CA LYS A 113 2.01 5.67 0.95
C LYS A 113 1.65 6.21 -0.44
N CYS A 114 0.42 5.93 -0.90
CA CYS A 114 -0.04 6.25 -2.25
C CYS A 114 -0.87 7.54 -2.30
N LEU A 115 -1.95 7.60 -1.52
CA LEU A 115 -3.00 8.60 -1.73
C LEU A 115 -2.53 10.03 -1.46
N GLU A 116 -1.75 10.22 -0.40
CA GLU A 116 -1.17 11.51 -0.05
C GLU A 116 -0.14 12.01 -1.07
N VAL A 117 0.51 11.10 -1.80
CA VAL A 117 1.46 11.45 -2.87
C VAL A 117 0.73 11.74 -4.18
N ALA A 118 -0.33 10.96 -4.48
CA ALA A 118 -1.07 11.06 -5.73
C ALA A 118 -2.07 12.23 -5.77
N CYS A 119 -2.58 12.66 -4.62
CA CYS A 119 -3.66 13.62 -4.54
C CYS A 119 -3.16 15.02 -4.11
N PRO A 120 -3.27 16.06 -4.96
CA PRO A 120 -2.74 17.39 -4.64
C PRO A 120 -3.55 18.15 -3.57
N THR A 121 -4.76 17.70 -3.25
CA THR A 121 -5.69 18.40 -2.34
C THR A 121 -6.47 17.41 -1.48
N ARG A 122 -6.99 17.87 -0.33
CA ARG A 122 -7.86 17.08 0.55
C ARG A 122 -9.14 16.63 -0.17
N GLU A 123 -9.65 17.44 -1.09
CA GLU A 123 -10.81 17.12 -1.93
C GLU A 123 -10.50 15.97 -2.90
N SER A 124 -9.35 16.03 -3.57
CA SER A 124 -8.90 14.95 -4.46
C SER A 124 -8.59 13.65 -3.70
N TYR A 125 -8.01 13.74 -2.50
CA TYR A 125 -7.79 12.59 -1.62
C TYR A 125 -9.12 11.95 -1.24
N SER A 126 -10.09 12.76 -0.82
CA SER A 126 -11.44 12.29 -0.49
C SER A 126 -12.14 11.63 -1.68
N ALA A 127 -11.97 12.18 -2.88
CA ALA A 127 -12.50 11.60 -4.11
C ALA A 127 -11.83 10.27 -4.48
N ALA A 128 -10.51 10.17 -4.31
CA ALA A 128 -9.75 8.94 -4.51
C ALA A 128 -10.22 7.84 -3.55
N VAL A 129 -10.34 8.13 -2.25
CA VAL A 129 -10.86 7.17 -1.25
C VAL A 129 -12.26 6.69 -1.63
N ARG A 130 -13.18 7.59 -2.03
CA ARG A 130 -14.51 7.17 -2.51
C ARG A 130 -14.44 6.26 -3.72
N SER A 131 -13.56 6.56 -4.68
CA SER A 131 -13.42 5.81 -5.92
C SER A 131 -12.87 4.39 -5.67
N ILE A 132 -11.82 4.25 -4.85
CA ILE A 132 -11.30 2.92 -4.49
C ILE A 132 -12.29 2.15 -3.61
N THR A 133 -13.04 2.84 -2.74
CA THR A 133 -14.05 2.19 -1.88
C THR A 133 -15.20 1.55 -2.68
N ARG A 134 -15.50 2.05 -3.89
CA ARG A 134 -16.47 1.41 -4.80
C ARG A 134 -16.00 0.03 -5.28
N LEU A 135 -14.69 -0.21 -5.34
CA LEU A 135 -14.08 -1.48 -5.71
C LEU A 135 -14.09 -2.49 -4.55
N LEU A 136 -14.46 -2.09 -3.34
CA LEU A 136 -14.54 -2.95 -2.16
C LEU A 136 -15.96 -3.47 -1.93
N LYS A 137 -16.09 -4.78 -1.71
CA LYS A 137 -17.37 -5.42 -1.35
C LYS A 137 -17.96 -4.83 -0.06
N PRO A 138 -19.30 -4.81 0.09
CA PRO A 138 -19.92 -4.66 1.40
C PRO A 138 -19.36 -5.70 2.39
N GLY A 139 -19.01 -5.28 3.60
CA GLY A 139 -18.33 -6.13 4.58
C GLY A 139 -16.82 -6.29 4.39
N GLY A 140 -16.25 -5.74 3.30
CA GLY A 140 -14.82 -5.83 2.95
C GLY A 140 -13.91 -4.95 3.80
N THR A 141 -12.61 -5.21 3.70
CA THR A 141 -11.57 -4.56 4.51
C THR A 141 -10.67 -3.64 3.67
N LEU A 142 -10.39 -2.45 4.18
CA LEU A 142 -9.30 -1.59 3.74
C LEU A 142 -8.17 -1.64 4.77
N VAL A 143 -6.95 -1.90 4.32
CA VAL A 143 -5.72 -1.70 5.11
C VAL A 143 -4.90 -0.62 4.44
N MET A 144 -4.65 0.49 5.13
CA MET A 144 -3.95 1.62 4.57
C MET A 144 -2.79 2.02 5.47
N ILE A 145 -1.66 2.39 4.88
CA ILE A 145 -0.57 3.03 5.60
C ILE A 145 -0.32 4.37 4.93
N SER A 146 -0.44 5.46 5.68
CA SER A 146 -0.14 6.81 5.21
C SER A 146 0.99 7.42 6.02
N VAL A 147 1.84 8.21 5.37
CA VAL A 147 2.70 9.16 6.08
C VAL A 147 1.84 10.35 6.52
N ILE A 148 2.07 10.82 7.75
CA ILE A 148 1.34 11.94 8.35
C ILE A 148 2.31 13.08 8.66
N SER A 149 1.80 14.31 8.60
CA SER A 149 2.61 15.52 8.76
C SER A 149 3.82 15.57 7.81
N GLU A 150 3.71 15.00 6.61
CA GLU A 150 4.71 15.08 5.53
C GLU A 150 4.31 16.14 4.51
N SER A 151 5.26 16.88 3.98
CA SER A 151 5.07 17.80 2.84
C SER A 151 5.85 17.39 1.60
N PHE A 152 6.86 16.53 1.75
CA PHE A 152 7.63 16.00 0.64
C PHE A 152 8.32 14.68 0.94
N HIS A 153 8.74 14.00 -0.12
CA HIS A 153 9.77 12.98 -0.08
C HIS A 153 10.71 13.10 -1.28
N THR A 154 11.89 12.51 -1.20
CA THR A 154 12.93 12.57 -2.25
C THR A 154 13.28 11.18 -2.76
N ILE A 155 13.27 10.99 -4.08
CA ILE A 155 13.69 9.75 -4.75
C ILE A 155 14.72 10.10 -5.81
N GLY A 156 15.92 9.51 -5.74
CA GLY A 156 16.99 9.75 -6.70
C GLY A 156 17.40 11.23 -6.81
N GLY A 157 17.30 11.99 -5.72
CA GLY A 157 17.57 13.44 -5.69
C GLY A 157 16.42 14.32 -6.16
N HIS A 158 15.31 13.75 -6.63
CA HIS A 158 14.12 14.48 -7.02
C HIS A 158 13.14 14.60 -5.87
N LYS A 159 12.73 15.83 -5.55
CA LYS A 159 11.75 16.14 -4.51
C LYS A 159 10.33 16.04 -5.08
N PHE A 160 9.50 15.21 -4.45
CA PHE A 160 8.10 15.01 -4.76
C PHE A 160 7.23 15.67 -3.70
N PHE A 161 6.09 16.19 -4.12
CA PHE A 161 5.06 16.71 -3.24
C PHE A 161 4.39 15.57 -2.46
N THR A 162 4.05 15.84 -1.19
CA THR A 162 3.12 15.02 -0.42
C THR A 162 2.06 15.93 0.21
N LEU A 163 0.79 15.56 0.06
CA LEU A 163 -0.31 16.22 0.74
C LEU A 163 -0.20 15.98 2.25
N THR A 164 -0.06 17.05 3.01
CA THR A 164 -0.02 16.97 4.47
C THR A 164 -1.38 16.56 5.02
N VAL A 165 -1.43 15.33 5.52
CA VAL A 165 -2.58 14.71 6.19
C VAL A 165 -2.26 14.37 7.64
N ASP A 166 -3.31 14.24 8.43
CA ASP A 166 -3.26 13.88 9.84
C ASP A 166 -4.30 12.77 10.13
N GLU A 167 -4.21 12.18 11.33
CA GLU A 167 -5.11 11.10 11.75
C GLU A 167 -6.60 11.50 11.67
N SER A 168 -6.92 12.73 12.08
CA SER A 168 -8.31 13.21 12.12
C SER A 168 -8.91 13.32 10.72
N PHE A 169 -8.13 13.83 9.76
CA PHE A 169 -8.53 13.93 8.38
C PHE A 169 -8.72 12.54 7.73
N ILE A 170 -7.79 11.61 7.98
CA ILE A 170 -7.90 10.23 7.49
C ILE A 170 -9.19 9.58 8.02
N GLU A 171 -9.47 9.71 9.32
CA GLU A 171 -10.67 9.16 9.92
C GLU A 171 -11.96 9.76 9.33
N GLU A 172 -12.00 11.09 9.15
CA GLU A 172 -13.15 11.80 8.55
C GLU A 172 -13.45 11.30 7.14
N VAL A 173 -12.42 11.21 6.29
CA VAL A 173 -12.56 10.76 4.91
C VAL A 173 -13.07 9.32 4.84
N LEU A 174 -12.57 8.44 5.71
CA LEU A 174 -13.01 7.05 5.76
C LEU A 174 -14.46 6.92 6.25
N LYS A 175 -14.87 7.68 7.27
CA LYS A 175 -16.27 7.75 7.70
C LYS A 175 -17.17 8.21 6.55
N ALA A 176 -16.77 9.27 5.85
CA ALA A 176 -17.51 9.81 4.71
C ALA A 176 -17.58 8.83 3.52
N ALA A 177 -16.62 7.91 3.40
CA ALA A 177 -16.61 6.86 2.38
C ALA A 177 -17.43 5.60 2.77
N GLY A 178 -18.02 5.56 3.97
CA GLY A 178 -18.88 4.46 4.43
C GLY A 178 -18.14 3.39 5.24
N PHE A 179 -16.96 3.68 5.77
CA PHE A 179 -16.30 2.81 6.75
C PHE A 179 -16.86 3.09 8.14
N ASN A 180 -17.27 2.04 8.85
CA ASN A 180 -17.93 2.15 10.15
C ASN A 180 -17.07 1.63 11.32
N ALA A 181 -16.18 0.67 11.03
CA ALA A 181 -15.21 0.17 12.00
C ALA A 181 -13.81 0.58 11.53
N ILE A 182 -13.26 1.63 12.12
CA ILE A 182 -11.97 2.22 11.76
C ILE A 182 -11.05 2.13 12.99
N ASP A 183 -9.92 1.44 12.83
CA ASP A 183 -8.81 1.42 13.80
C ASP A 183 -7.61 2.13 13.17
N ILE A 184 -7.12 3.18 13.81
CA ILE A 184 -5.93 3.92 13.36
C ILE A 184 -4.89 3.88 14.47
N LYS A 185 -3.68 3.45 14.12
CA LYS A 185 -2.52 3.48 15.01
C LYS A 185 -1.45 4.36 14.41
N THR A 186 -1.04 5.38 15.14
CA THR A 186 0.00 6.30 14.73
C THR A 186 1.34 5.93 15.36
N PHE A 187 2.39 6.03 14.55
CA PHE A 187 3.77 5.79 14.95
C PHE A 187 4.58 7.05 14.63
N PRO A 188 5.19 7.72 15.62
CA PRO A 188 5.98 8.91 15.36
C PRO A 188 7.20 8.56 14.50
N ALA A 189 7.68 9.55 13.74
CA ALA A 189 8.95 9.42 13.06
C ALA A 189 10.06 9.13 14.09
N PRO A 190 11.05 8.27 13.76
CA PRO A 190 12.16 8.00 14.67
C PRO A 190 12.85 9.32 15.07
N SER A 191 13.16 9.49 16.36
CA SER A 191 13.96 10.64 16.78
C SER A 191 15.35 10.53 16.14
N LEU A 192 15.67 11.48 15.26
CA LEU A 192 16.94 11.58 14.52
C LEU A 192 18.10 11.92 15.47
N ASN A 193 18.45 11.01 16.36
CA ASN A 193 19.65 11.11 17.16
C ASN A 193 20.82 10.58 16.33
N GLN A 194 21.38 11.49 15.52
CA GLN A 194 22.75 11.57 14.98
C GLN A 194 23.48 10.37 14.33
N ASP A 195 22.93 9.15 14.29
CA ASP A 195 23.71 7.98 13.83
C ASP A 195 23.03 7.12 12.76
N SER A 196 21.95 7.60 12.13
CA SER A 196 21.37 6.94 10.96
C SER A 196 21.70 7.71 9.69
N SER A 197 22.74 7.28 8.98
CA SER A 197 22.98 7.63 7.56
C SER A 197 21.83 7.26 6.62
N ILE A 198 20.77 6.63 7.15
CA ILE A 198 19.58 6.13 6.44
C ILE A 198 18.45 7.17 6.42
N TRP A 199 18.37 8.06 7.43
CA TRP A 199 17.29 9.04 7.57
C TRP A 199 17.85 10.45 7.63
N ASP A 200 18.27 10.95 6.46
CA ASP A 200 18.59 12.36 6.26
C ASP A 200 17.26 13.14 6.14
N ASN A 201 17.15 14.31 6.78
CA ASN A 201 16.02 15.24 6.60
C ASN A 201 15.84 15.68 5.14
N ASN A 202 16.83 15.42 4.28
CA ASN A 202 16.70 15.60 2.83
C ASN A 202 15.80 14.55 2.15
N VAL A 203 15.51 13.41 2.79
CA VAL A 203 14.69 12.32 2.23
C VAL A 203 13.20 12.57 2.42
N SER A 204 12.75 12.98 3.60
CA SER A 204 11.35 13.29 3.89
C SER A 204 11.26 14.06 5.21
N ASP A 205 10.21 14.86 5.36
CA ASP A 205 9.87 15.60 6.59
C ASP A 205 8.69 14.99 7.38
N PHE A 206 8.32 13.73 7.11
CA PHE A 206 7.20 13.09 7.77
C PHE A 206 7.30 13.14 9.30
N GLY A 207 6.20 13.51 9.96
CA GLY A 207 6.11 13.49 11.43
C GLY A 207 5.79 12.11 11.99
N GLY A 208 5.29 11.20 11.15
CA GLY A 208 4.98 9.82 11.54
C GLY A 208 4.25 9.04 10.45
N MET A 209 3.76 7.86 10.81
CA MET A 209 2.94 7.02 9.95
C MET A 209 1.65 6.64 10.67
N ALA A 210 0.54 6.62 9.93
CA ALA A 210 -0.73 6.07 10.37
C ALA A 210 -0.95 4.70 9.72
N VAL A 211 -1.12 3.66 10.53
CA VAL A 211 -1.56 2.33 10.10
C VAL A 211 -3.06 2.23 10.35
N VAL A 212 -3.81 2.01 9.29
CA VAL A 212 -5.27 2.02 9.29
C VAL A 212 -5.79 0.63 8.94
N HIS A 213 -6.75 0.16 9.73
CA HIS A 213 -7.58 -0.99 9.40
C HIS A 213 -9.05 -0.57 9.48
N ALA A 214 -9.73 -0.55 8.33
CA ALA A 214 -11.09 -0.08 8.21
C ALA A 214 -12.01 -1.14 7.56
N ARG A 215 -13.25 -1.26 8.04
CA ARG A 215 -14.26 -2.16 7.46
C ARG A 215 -15.47 -1.39 6.96
N LYS A 216 -15.82 -1.64 5.70
CA LYS A 216 -17.04 -1.15 5.04
C LYS A 216 -18.18 -2.04 5.49
N LEU A 217 -19.22 -1.50 6.14
CA LEU A 217 -20.41 -2.28 6.49
C LEU A 217 -21.51 -2.00 5.47
#